data_AF-A0A9X0XL58-F1
#
_entry.id   AF-A0A9X0XL58-F1
#
_cell.length_a   1.000
_cell.length_b   1.000
_cell.length_c   1.000
_cell.angle_alpha   90.00
_cell.angle_beta   90.00
_cell.angle_gamma   90.00
#
_symmetry.space_group_name_H-M   'P 1'
#
loop_
_entity.id
_entity.type
_entity.pdbx_description
1 polymer ?
#
loop_
_entity_poly.entity_id
_entity_poly.type
_entity_poly.pdbx_seq_one_letter_code
_entity_poly.pdbx_strand_id
1 'polypeptide(L)'
;MLCFDDAAPYVDVRLADGTRCHAVLAPLSRPGTLISLRVPHAAGLSLADLAERGTLTADGLVLVRRLVRSQTAFLVTGGTGSGKTTLLSAMLGAVDPRHRLVLAEDSAELRPDHPHVVALEARTANIEGAGAVTLRDLVRQALRMRPDRLVVGEVRGAEVVDLLAALNTGHDGGCGTVHANSAEDLPARVEALALAAGLGREAAHSQLGAAVGAVLHLARDGATRRLVEVAVPVRGPGGLTTMEWAVRFDRHAGTRTGPAIDRLLARLESGPGPPGDSPTGADRC
;
A
#
# COMPACT_ATOMS: atom_id res chain seq x y z
N MET A 1 -18.32 -24.44 10.42
CA MET A 1 -17.94 -25.53 11.34
C MET A 1 -16.44 -25.47 11.50
N LEU A 2 -15.94 -25.05 12.66
CA LEU A 2 -14.52 -25.02 12.97
C LEU A 2 -14.12 -26.43 13.38
N CYS A 3 -13.38 -27.15 12.55
CA CYS A 3 -12.79 -28.43 12.93
C CYS A 3 -11.28 -28.27 12.79
N PHE A 4 -10.60 -28.12 13.93
CA PHE A 4 -9.15 -28.21 14.03
C PHE A 4 -8.88 -29.17 15.18
N ASP A 5 -8.06 -30.18 14.90
CA ASP A 5 -7.80 -31.35 15.74
C ASP A 5 -6.28 -31.60 15.79
N ASP A 6 -5.86 -32.74 16.32
CA ASP A 6 -4.45 -33.08 16.43
C ASP A 6 -3.74 -33.21 15.06
N ALA A 7 -4.46 -33.42 13.95
CA ALA A 7 -3.88 -33.48 12.61
C ALA A 7 -3.63 -32.08 12.01
N ALA A 8 -4.38 -31.07 12.47
CA ALA A 8 -4.19 -29.66 12.12
C ALA A 8 -4.25 -28.79 13.39
N PRO A 9 -3.17 -28.77 14.21
CA PRO A 9 -3.19 -28.22 15.57
C PRO A 9 -3.22 -26.69 15.64
N TYR A 10 -3.37 -26.00 14.50
CA TYR A 10 -3.55 -24.56 14.43
C TYR A 10 -4.53 -24.20 13.31
N VAL A 11 -5.22 -23.08 13.47
CA VAL A 11 -6.17 -22.59 12.48
C VAL A 11 -6.22 -21.06 12.46
N ASP A 12 -6.37 -20.50 11.27
CA ASP A 12 -6.71 -19.10 11.04
C ASP A 12 -8.15 -19.00 10.53
N VAL A 13 -9.03 -18.39 11.32
CA VAL A 13 -10.44 -18.25 10.98
C VAL A 13 -10.94 -16.82 11.11
N ARG A 14 -12.02 -16.53 10.37
CA ARG A 14 -12.68 -15.24 10.37
C ARG A 14 -14.09 -15.38 10.92
N LEU A 15 -14.40 -14.57 11.93
CA LEU A 15 -15.71 -14.48 12.55
C LEU A 15 -16.63 -13.59 11.69
N ALA A 16 -17.94 -13.66 11.95
CA ALA A 16 -18.95 -12.93 11.17
C ALA A 16 -18.78 -11.39 11.21
N ASP A 17 -18.19 -10.86 12.28
CA ASP A 17 -17.85 -9.45 12.47
C ASP A 17 -16.52 -9.05 11.77
N GLY A 18 -15.86 -10.00 11.10
CA GLY A 18 -14.56 -9.81 10.47
C GLY A 18 -13.36 -9.99 11.39
N THR A 19 -13.56 -10.30 12.67
CA THR A 19 -12.49 -10.63 13.62
C THR A 19 -11.70 -11.84 13.14
N ARG A 20 -10.37 -11.67 13.07
CA ARG A 20 -9.46 -12.78 12.81
C ARG A 20 -9.15 -13.47 14.13
N CYS A 21 -9.22 -14.78 14.10
CA CYS A 21 -8.90 -15.65 15.21
C CYS A 21 -7.84 -16.63 14.75
N HIS A 22 -6.65 -16.54 15.34
CA HIS A 22 -5.61 -17.55 15.22
C HIS A 22 -5.65 -18.40 16.48
N ALA A 23 -5.85 -19.71 16.35
CA ALA A 23 -5.84 -20.64 17.47
C ALA A 23 -4.74 -21.68 17.29
N VAL A 24 -4.06 -22.02 18.39
CA VAL A 24 -3.05 -23.09 18.47
C VAL A 24 -3.40 -23.98 19.64
N LEU A 25 -3.53 -25.30 19.40
CA LEU A 25 -3.87 -26.28 20.42
C LEU A 25 -2.68 -26.64 21.32
N ALA A 26 -2.95 -26.94 22.60
CA ALA A 26 -1.99 -27.70 23.40
C ALA A 26 -1.86 -29.13 22.87
N PRO A 27 -0.69 -29.79 22.97
CA PRO A 27 0.53 -29.34 23.64
C PRO A 27 1.47 -28.49 22.77
N LEU A 28 1.08 -28.16 21.53
CA LEU A 28 1.91 -27.34 20.64
C LEU A 28 2.14 -25.93 21.22
N SER A 29 1.15 -25.39 21.94
CA SER A 29 1.27 -24.18 22.75
C SER A 29 1.27 -24.45 24.26
N ARG A 30 1.88 -23.54 25.03
CA ARG A 30 1.91 -23.56 26.50
C ARG A 30 1.45 -22.20 27.07
N PRO A 31 0.78 -22.15 28.24
CA PRO A 31 0.44 -23.27 29.14
C PRO A 31 -0.81 -24.08 28.73
N GLY A 32 -1.44 -23.74 27.62
CA GLY A 32 -2.62 -24.44 27.08
C GLY A 32 -2.88 -23.98 25.64
N THR A 33 -4.07 -24.25 25.12
CA THR A 33 -4.53 -23.71 23.84
C THR A 33 -4.50 -22.19 23.87
N LEU A 34 -3.84 -21.58 22.88
CA LEU A 34 -3.74 -20.12 22.74
C LEU A 34 -4.68 -19.64 21.64
N ILE A 35 -5.39 -18.54 21.90
CA ILE A 35 -6.27 -17.88 20.92
C ILE A 35 -5.85 -16.41 20.83
N SER A 36 -5.47 -15.97 19.65
CA SER A 36 -5.18 -14.57 19.34
C SER A 36 -6.30 -13.98 18.49
N LEU A 37 -6.96 -12.94 19.01
CA LEU A 37 -8.03 -12.23 18.31
C LEU A 37 -7.52 -10.88 17.80
N ARG A 38 -7.74 -10.62 16.51
CA ARG A 38 -7.50 -9.31 15.90
C ARG A 38 -8.82 -8.76 15.37
N VAL A 39 -9.39 -7.84 16.16
CA VAL A 39 -10.67 -7.19 15.87
C VAL A 39 -10.45 -6.09 14.82
N PRO A 40 -11.26 -6.01 13.76
CA PRO A 40 -11.21 -4.92 12.79
C PRO A 40 -11.54 -3.59 13.48
N HIS A 41 -10.80 -2.54 13.16
CA HIS A 41 -11.18 -1.20 13.62
C HIS A 41 -12.29 -0.65 12.71
N ALA A 42 -13.36 -0.13 13.31
CA ALA A 42 -14.65 0.08 12.63
C ALA A 42 -14.71 1.31 11.71
N ALA A 43 -13.76 2.26 11.79
CA ALA A 43 -13.74 3.45 10.92
C ALA A 43 -12.33 3.69 10.36
N GLY A 44 -12.24 3.87 9.04
CA GLY A 44 -11.03 4.35 8.38
C GLY A 44 -10.77 5.80 8.76
N LEU A 45 -9.50 6.15 9.03
CA LEU A 45 -9.12 7.55 9.27
C LEU A 45 -9.02 8.29 7.94
N SER A 46 -9.53 9.51 7.89
CA SER A 46 -9.33 10.43 6.77
C SER A 46 -7.92 11.04 6.81
N LEU A 47 -7.50 11.68 5.71
CA LEU A 47 -6.25 12.44 5.70
C LEU A 47 -6.27 13.62 6.71
N ALA A 48 -7.44 14.19 6.98
CA ALA A 48 -7.59 15.24 7.98
C ALA A 48 -7.37 14.67 9.40
N ASP A 49 -7.96 13.52 9.72
CA ASP A 49 -7.75 12.84 11.01
C ASP A 49 -6.27 12.49 11.23
N LEU A 50 -5.57 12.08 10.17
CA LEU A 50 -4.13 11.79 10.24
C LEU A 50 -3.30 13.05 10.48
N ALA A 51 -3.70 14.21 9.94
CA ALA A 51 -3.04 15.48 10.22
C ALA A 51 -3.29 15.92 11.67
N GLU A 52 -4.53 15.83 12.17
CA GLU A 52 -4.88 16.13 13.55
C GLU A 52 -4.14 15.26 14.57
N ARG A 53 -3.91 13.99 14.24
CA ARG A 53 -3.12 13.04 15.05
C ARG A 53 -1.60 13.23 14.91
N GLY A 54 -1.16 14.20 14.11
CA GLY A 54 0.25 14.50 13.89
C GLY A 54 1.01 13.45 13.07
N THR A 55 0.29 12.59 12.33
CA THR A 55 0.90 11.67 11.36
C THR A 55 1.34 12.39 10.09
N LEU A 56 0.58 13.40 9.68
CA LEU A 56 0.93 14.30 8.60
C LEU A 56 1.16 15.70 9.15
N THR A 57 2.24 16.35 8.73
CA THR A 57 2.38 17.81 8.91
C THR A 57 1.42 18.53 7.95
N ALA A 58 1.23 19.84 8.11
CA ALA A 58 0.41 20.63 7.18
C ALA A 58 0.93 20.51 5.74
N ASP A 59 2.25 20.66 5.54
CA ASP A 59 2.87 20.49 4.22
C ASP A 59 2.76 19.05 3.71
N GLY A 60 2.92 18.06 4.59
CA GLY A 60 2.75 16.65 4.28
C GLY A 60 1.34 16.33 3.79
N LEU A 61 0.31 16.90 4.43
CA LEU A 61 -1.08 16.78 4.01
C LEU A 61 -1.30 17.35 2.60
N VAL A 62 -0.76 18.55 2.33
CA VAL A 62 -0.86 19.18 1.00
C VAL A 62 -0.17 18.32 -0.05
N LEU A 63 1.04 17.82 0.23
CA LEU A 63 1.81 16.99 -0.69
C LEU A 63 1.10 15.66 -0.99
N VAL A 64 0.60 14.97 0.05
CA VAL A 64 -0.15 13.72 -0.09
C VAL A 64 -1.41 13.92 -0.93
N ARG A 65 -2.16 15.01 -0.72
CA ARG A 65 -3.32 15.34 -1.56
C ARG A 65 -2.94 15.63 -3.01
N ARG A 66 -1.80 16.29 -3.26
CA ARG A 66 -1.29 16.48 -4.63
C ARG A 66 -0.97 15.15 -5.29
N LEU A 67 -0.27 14.26 -4.58
CA LEU A 67 0.10 12.94 -5.09
C LEU A 67 -1.11 12.06 -5.44
N VAL A 68 -2.15 12.06 -4.60
CA VAL A 68 -3.38 11.32 -4.89
C VAL A 68 -4.05 11.86 -6.16
N ARG A 69 -4.16 13.19 -6.28
CA ARG A 69 -4.79 13.86 -7.44
C ARG A 69 -4.02 13.68 -8.74
N SER A 70 -2.69 13.67 -8.69
CA SER A 70 -1.86 13.53 -9.89
C SER A 70 -1.87 12.12 -10.49
N GLN A 71 -2.53 11.17 -9.83
CA GLN A 71 -2.55 9.76 -10.25
C GLN A 71 -1.14 9.18 -10.41
N THR A 72 -0.16 9.74 -9.69
CA THR A 72 1.19 9.20 -9.68
C THR A 72 1.18 7.87 -8.92
N ALA A 73 1.70 6.81 -9.52
CA ALA A 73 1.85 5.53 -8.83
C ALA A 73 2.80 5.69 -7.63
N PHE A 74 2.44 5.12 -6.48
CA PHE A 74 3.22 5.29 -5.25
C PHE A 74 3.26 4.06 -4.36
N LEU A 75 4.32 3.96 -3.55
CA LEU A 75 4.44 2.93 -2.51
C LEU A 75 4.51 3.58 -1.13
N VAL A 76 3.81 2.99 -0.16
CA VAL A 76 3.91 3.38 1.25
C VAL A 76 4.84 2.39 1.96
N THR A 77 5.91 2.90 2.55
CA THR A 77 6.96 2.08 3.18
C THR A 77 7.11 2.40 4.66
N GLY A 78 7.81 1.51 5.39
CA GLY A 78 8.05 1.64 6.82
C GLY A 78 8.01 0.31 7.56
N GLY A 79 8.50 0.33 8.80
CA GLY A 79 8.55 -0.84 9.68
C GLY A 79 7.18 -1.38 10.10
N THR A 80 7.18 -2.45 10.89
CA THR A 80 5.96 -3.05 11.44
C THR A 80 5.28 -2.07 12.41
N GLY A 81 3.97 -1.88 12.26
CA GLY A 81 3.19 -0.98 13.12
C GLY A 81 3.43 0.52 12.88
N SER A 82 4.13 0.91 11.81
CA SER A 82 4.34 2.33 11.45
C SER A 82 3.09 3.02 10.89
N GLY A 83 2.02 2.27 10.58
CA GLY A 83 0.76 2.81 10.07
C GLY A 83 0.62 2.85 8.54
N LYS A 84 1.42 2.09 7.79
CA LYS A 84 1.36 2.02 6.31
C LYS A 84 -0.06 1.84 5.78
N THR A 85 -0.74 0.80 6.23
CA THR A 85 -2.11 0.48 5.82
C THR A 85 -3.10 1.59 6.20
N THR A 86 -2.89 2.25 7.34
CA THR A 86 -3.73 3.38 7.76
C THR A 86 -3.56 4.60 6.85
N LEU A 87 -2.32 5.00 6.54
CA LEU A 87 -2.07 6.09 5.60
C LEU A 87 -2.59 5.74 4.20
N LEU A 88 -2.32 4.52 3.72
CA LEU A 88 -2.79 4.07 2.42
C LEU A 88 -4.32 4.11 2.34
N SER A 89 -5.03 3.60 3.35
CA SER A 89 -6.50 3.65 3.42
C SER A 89 -7.04 5.08 3.39
N ALA A 90 -6.39 6.00 4.11
CA ALA A 90 -6.76 7.42 4.11
C ALA A 90 -6.54 8.09 2.74
N MET A 91 -5.41 7.77 2.09
CA MET A 91 -5.10 8.27 0.74
C MET A 91 -6.10 7.75 -0.30
N LEU A 92 -6.51 6.48 -0.20
CA LEU A 92 -7.51 5.88 -1.07
C LEU A 92 -8.90 6.49 -0.89
N GLY A 93 -9.27 6.87 0.33
CA GLY A 93 -10.51 7.64 0.58
C GLY A 93 -10.50 9.05 -0.03
N ALA A 94 -9.33 9.59 -0.36
CA ALA A 94 -9.19 10.90 -1.00
C ALA A 94 -9.10 10.82 -2.55
N VAL A 95 -9.22 9.62 -3.12
CA VAL A 95 -9.25 9.42 -4.58
C VAL A 95 -10.57 9.96 -5.16
N ASP A 96 -10.56 10.37 -6.44
CA ASP A 96 -11.78 10.78 -7.15
C ASP A 96 -12.85 9.68 -7.05
N PRO A 97 -14.07 9.99 -6.57
CA PRO A 97 -15.13 9.02 -6.32
C PRO A 97 -15.58 8.24 -7.56
N ARG A 98 -15.23 8.68 -8.77
CA ARG A 98 -15.51 7.98 -10.03
C ARG A 98 -14.56 6.80 -10.28
N HIS A 99 -13.39 6.79 -9.64
CA HIS A 99 -12.39 5.74 -9.84
C HIS A 99 -12.82 4.43 -9.19
N ARG A 100 -12.69 3.33 -9.91
CA ARG A 100 -12.82 1.98 -9.38
C ARG A 100 -11.52 1.55 -8.71
N LEU A 101 -11.58 1.32 -7.40
CA LEU A 101 -10.46 0.79 -6.62
C LEU A 101 -10.58 -0.72 -6.50
N VAL A 102 -9.55 -1.47 -6.91
CA VAL A 102 -9.50 -2.92 -6.68
C VAL A 102 -8.34 -3.23 -5.74
N LEU A 103 -8.69 -3.69 -4.54
CA LEU A 103 -7.77 -4.02 -3.46
C LEU A 103 -7.47 -5.51 -3.49
N ALA A 104 -6.21 -5.89 -3.53
CA ALA A 104 -5.74 -7.25 -3.35
C ALA A 104 -4.97 -7.35 -2.04
N GLU A 105 -5.49 -8.14 -1.09
CA GLU A 105 -4.90 -8.28 0.24
C GLU A 105 -4.74 -9.75 0.60
N ASP A 106 -3.66 -10.12 1.30
CA ASP A 106 -3.58 -11.44 1.93
C ASP A 106 -4.68 -11.64 2.98
N SER A 107 -5.16 -10.53 3.51
CA SER A 107 -5.91 -10.46 4.73
C SER A 107 -6.56 -9.08 4.71
N ALA A 108 -7.89 -9.01 4.61
CA ALA A 108 -8.55 -7.73 4.34
C ALA A 108 -8.42 -6.74 5.51
N GLU A 109 -7.60 -5.70 5.38
CA GLU A 109 -7.34 -4.65 6.39
C GLU A 109 -7.70 -3.25 5.88
N LEU A 110 -7.55 -3.00 4.59
CA LEU A 110 -7.88 -1.72 3.97
C LEU A 110 -9.39 -1.48 3.98
N ARG A 111 -9.82 -0.34 4.52
CA ARG A 111 -11.21 0.11 4.57
C ARG A 111 -11.28 1.59 4.20
N PRO A 112 -10.93 1.96 2.95
CA PRO A 112 -11.01 3.34 2.53
C PRO A 112 -12.48 3.79 2.48
N ASP A 113 -12.73 5.02 2.93
CA ASP A 113 -14.02 5.68 2.77
C ASP A 113 -14.16 6.16 1.31
N HIS A 114 -14.56 5.25 0.43
CA HIS A 114 -14.63 5.48 -1.01
C HIS A 114 -15.82 4.71 -1.61
N PRO A 115 -16.65 5.32 -2.48
CA PRO A 115 -17.91 4.71 -2.93
C PRO A 115 -17.75 3.50 -3.85
N HIS A 116 -16.60 3.37 -4.54
CA HIS A 116 -16.38 2.32 -5.54
C HIS A 116 -15.15 1.45 -5.22
N VAL A 117 -15.28 0.60 -4.20
CA VAL A 117 -14.22 -0.30 -3.73
C VAL A 117 -14.60 -1.76 -3.98
N VAL A 118 -13.67 -2.51 -4.57
CA VAL A 118 -13.75 -3.96 -4.69
C VAL A 118 -12.56 -4.55 -3.93
N ALA A 119 -12.83 -5.35 -2.89
CA ALA A 119 -11.78 -6.00 -2.11
C ALA A 119 -11.69 -7.50 -2.44
N LEU A 120 -10.49 -7.95 -2.77
CA LEU A 120 -10.12 -9.33 -3.00
C LEU A 120 -9.21 -9.79 -1.84
N GLU A 121 -9.48 -10.97 -1.31
CA GLU A 121 -8.73 -11.55 -0.18
C GLU A 121 -8.14 -12.90 -0.57
N ALA A 122 -6.88 -13.11 -0.20
CA ALA A 122 -6.18 -14.37 -0.43
C ALA A 122 -6.82 -15.48 0.40
N ARG A 123 -6.63 -16.72 -0.04
CA ARG A 123 -7.16 -17.90 0.64
C ARG A 123 -6.07 -18.95 0.74
N THR A 124 -5.87 -19.49 1.94
CA THR A 124 -5.01 -20.66 2.15
C THR A 124 -5.64 -21.90 1.51
N ALA A 125 -4.81 -22.93 1.26
CA ALA A 125 -5.34 -24.22 0.85
C ALA A 125 -6.26 -24.80 1.95
N ASN A 126 -7.24 -25.59 1.54
CA ASN A 126 -8.00 -26.43 2.47
C ASN A 126 -7.09 -27.55 3.04
N ILE A 127 -7.63 -28.37 3.94
CA ILE A 127 -6.91 -29.49 4.59
C ILE A 127 -6.33 -30.49 3.55
N GLU A 128 -6.96 -30.60 2.39
CA GLU A 128 -6.54 -31.47 1.28
C GLU A 128 -5.49 -30.80 0.36
N GLY A 129 -5.02 -29.59 0.70
CA GLY A 129 -4.05 -28.85 -0.11
C GLY A 129 -4.63 -28.14 -1.34
N ALA A 130 -5.96 -28.16 -1.52
CA ALA A 130 -6.65 -27.60 -2.67
C ALA A 130 -7.21 -26.19 -2.41
N GLY A 131 -7.37 -25.41 -3.49
CA GLY A 131 -8.11 -24.15 -3.47
C GLY A 131 -7.36 -22.94 -2.90
N ALA A 132 -6.03 -23.01 -2.75
CA ALA A 132 -5.23 -21.84 -2.43
C ALA A 132 -5.40 -20.76 -3.51
N VAL A 133 -5.55 -19.51 -3.07
CA VAL A 133 -5.55 -18.32 -3.93
C VAL A 133 -4.52 -17.38 -3.35
N THR A 134 -3.40 -17.22 -4.05
CA THR A 134 -2.29 -16.39 -3.57
C THR A 134 -2.54 -14.91 -3.83
N LEU A 135 -1.85 -14.03 -3.12
CA LEU A 135 -1.90 -12.59 -3.42
C LEU A 135 -1.53 -12.30 -4.88
N ARG A 136 -0.55 -13.03 -5.42
CA ARG A 136 -0.17 -12.96 -6.84
C ARG A 136 -1.34 -13.28 -7.78
N ASP A 137 -2.13 -14.31 -7.46
CA ASP A 137 -3.33 -14.64 -8.24
C ASP A 137 -4.36 -13.50 -8.18
N LEU A 138 -4.58 -12.92 -7.00
CA LEU A 138 -5.49 -11.78 -6.84
C LEU A 138 -5.06 -10.57 -7.66
N VAL A 139 -3.77 -10.23 -7.67
CA VAL A 139 -3.23 -9.14 -8.50
C VAL A 139 -3.57 -9.38 -9.98
N ARG A 140 -3.35 -10.60 -10.48
CA ARG A 140 -3.67 -10.97 -11.87
C ARG A 140 -5.16 -10.94 -12.17
N GLN A 141 -6.02 -11.29 -11.21
CA GLN A 141 -7.47 -11.20 -11.39
C GLN A 141 -7.95 -9.75 -11.33
N ALA A 142 -7.40 -8.94 -10.42
CA ALA A 142 -7.73 -7.53 -10.29
C ALA A 142 -7.53 -6.77 -11.60
N LEU A 143 -6.46 -7.07 -12.35
CA LEU A 143 -6.19 -6.47 -13.66
C LEU A 143 -7.29 -6.75 -14.70
N ARG A 144 -8.02 -7.87 -14.58
CA ARG A 144 -9.14 -8.21 -15.46
C ARG A 144 -10.43 -7.48 -15.09
N MET A 145 -10.45 -6.78 -13.96
CA MET A 145 -11.62 -6.08 -13.45
C MET A 145 -11.66 -4.61 -13.88
N ARG A 146 -10.75 -4.21 -14.78
CA ARG A 146 -10.59 -2.83 -15.27
C ARG A 146 -10.51 -1.82 -14.11
N PRO A 147 -9.51 -1.96 -13.21
CA PRO A 147 -9.35 -1.02 -12.11
C PRO A 147 -8.84 0.32 -12.64
N ASP A 148 -9.40 1.43 -12.14
CA ASP A 148 -8.75 2.74 -12.28
C ASP A 148 -7.55 2.83 -11.32
N ARG A 149 -7.58 2.09 -10.19
CA ARG A 149 -6.44 1.91 -9.31
C ARG A 149 -6.35 0.48 -8.80
N LEU A 150 -5.21 -0.14 -9.07
CA LEU A 150 -4.81 -1.41 -8.46
C LEU A 150 -4.12 -1.12 -7.12
N VAL A 151 -4.58 -1.76 -6.05
CA VAL A 151 -4.00 -1.63 -4.73
C VAL A 151 -3.54 -2.98 -4.20
N VAL A 152 -2.28 -3.08 -3.79
CA VAL A 152 -1.76 -4.27 -3.10
C VAL A 152 -1.55 -3.94 -1.63
N GLY A 153 -2.26 -4.64 -0.74
CA GLY A 153 -2.28 -4.37 0.69
C GLY A 153 -0.88 -4.36 1.30
N GLU A 154 -0.11 -5.43 1.11
CA GLU A 154 1.30 -5.50 1.48
C GLU A 154 2.04 -6.43 0.53
N VAL A 155 3.11 -5.93 -0.09
CA VAL A 155 3.97 -6.70 -0.98
C VAL A 155 5.06 -7.37 -0.15
N ARG A 156 5.04 -8.70 -0.14
CA ARG A 156 5.93 -9.57 0.64
C ARG A 156 6.50 -10.74 -0.16
N GLY A 157 6.08 -10.93 -1.41
CA GLY A 157 6.47 -12.06 -2.24
C GLY A 157 6.40 -11.79 -3.74
N ALA A 158 6.03 -12.82 -4.50
CA ALA A 158 6.11 -12.85 -5.95
C ALA A 158 5.15 -11.89 -6.66
N GLU A 159 4.11 -11.42 -5.99
CA GLU A 159 3.20 -10.38 -6.46
C GLU A 159 3.90 -9.06 -6.77
N VAL A 160 5.12 -8.82 -6.26
CA VAL A 160 5.92 -7.63 -6.60
C VAL A 160 6.12 -7.48 -8.11
N VAL A 161 6.32 -8.59 -8.82
CA VAL A 161 6.56 -8.58 -10.26
C VAL A 161 5.30 -8.17 -11.01
N ASP A 162 4.16 -8.75 -10.63
CA ASP A 162 2.87 -8.44 -11.24
C ASP A 162 2.41 -7.01 -10.89
N LEU A 163 2.67 -6.53 -9.68
CA LEU A 163 2.42 -5.13 -9.29
C LEU A 163 3.27 -4.17 -10.14
N LEU A 164 4.58 -4.35 -10.21
CA LEU A 164 5.44 -3.46 -11.00
C LEU A 164 5.07 -3.46 -12.49
N ALA A 165 4.73 -4.63 -13.04
CA ALA A 165 4.26 -4.73 -14.41
C ALA A 165 2.92 -3.99 -14.61
N ALA A 166 1.99 -4.10 -13.66
CA ALA A 166 0.71 -3.39 -13.71
C ALA A 166 0.89 -1.86 -13.73
N LEU A 167 1.75 -1.35 -12.84
CA LEU A 167 2.07 0.07 -12.75
C LEU A 167 2.72 0.63 -14.03
N ASN A 168 3.42 -0.22 -14.80
CA ASN A 168 4.00 0.16 -16.10
C ASN A 168 3.04 0.06 -17.30
N THR A 169 1.86 -0.53 -17.14
CA THR A 169 0.96 -0.88 -18.26
C THR A 169 -0.37 -0.10 -18.26
N GLY A 170 -0.37 1.12 -17.73
CA GLY A 170 -1.53 2.02 -17.78
C GLY A 170 -2.51 1.89 -16.61
N HIS A 171 -2.06 1.34 -15.47
CA HIS A 171 -2.79 1.43 -14.19
C HIS A 171 -2.26 2.60 -13.37
N ASP A 172 -2.53 3.79 -13.88
CA ASP A 172 -2.08 5.03 -13.27
C ASP A 172 -2.61 5.15 -11.83
N GLY A 173 -1.77 5.65 -10.94
CA GLY A 173 -2.13 5.84 -9.54
C GLY A 173 -2.30 4.55 -8.74
N GLY A 174 -1.88 3.40 -9.29
CA GLY A 174 -1.77 2.15 -8.55
C GLY A 174 -0.75 2.27 -7.42
N CYS A 175 -0.98 1.50 -6.35
CA CYS A 175 -0.20 1.65 -5.12
C CYS A 175 -0.17 0.40 -4.27
N GLY A 176 0.69 0.40 -3.26
CA GLY A 176 0.70 -0.66 -2.25
C GLY A 176 1.60 -0.34 -1.08
N THR A 177 1.63 -1.22 -0.10
CA THR A 177 2.59 -1.11 1.00
C THR A 177 3.75 -2.08 0.86
N VAL A 178 4.93 -1.68 1.31
CA VAL A 178 6.11 -2.55 1.34
C VAL A 178 6.82 -2.35 2.68
N HIS A 179 7.22 -3.43 3.34
CA HIS A 179 8.08 -3.31 4.52
C HIS A 179 9.51 -2.93 4.11
N ALA A 180 10.00 -1.80 4.61
CA ALA A 180 11.38 -1.35 4.44
C ALA A 180 11.78 -0.49 5.66
N ASN A 181 13.06 -0.51 6.03
CA ASN A 181 13.58 0.25 7.17
C ASN A 181 13.83 1.72 6.83
N SER A 182 14.03 2.02 5.56
CA SER A 182 14.13 3.37 4.98
C SER A 182 13.56 3.36 3.56
N ALA A 183 13.33 4.52 2.95
CA ALA A 183 13.01 4.57 1.53
C ALA A 183 14.22 4.14 0.66
N GLU A 184 15.44 4.41 1.13
CA GLU A 184 16.69 4.02 0.47
C GLU A 184 16.84 2.50 0.32
N ASP A 185 16.32 1.73 1.28
CA ASP A 185 16.37 0.26 1.25
C ASP A 185 15.35 -0.39 0.28
N LEU A 186 14.39 0.40 -0.24
CA LEU A 186 13.32 -0.15 -1.06
C LEU A 186 13.80 -0.88 -2.33
N PRO A 187 14.77 -0.36 -3.11
CA PRO A 187 15.25 -1.07 -4.30
C PRO A 187 15.84 -2.45 -3.97
N ALA A 188 16.64 -2.57 -2.91
CA ALA A 188 17.20 -3.85 -2.48
C ALA A 188 16.10 -4.82 -2.02
N ARG A 189 15.08 -4.32 -1.31
CA ARG A 189 13.93 -5.14 -0.91
C ARG A 189 13.15 -5.65 -2.11
N VAL A 190 12.85 -4.79 -3.07
CA VAL A 190 12.14 -5.15 -4.31
C VAL A 190 12.98 -6.14 -5.13
N GLU A 191 14.29 -5.92 -5.24
CA GLU A 191 15.22 -6.84 -5.91
C GLU A 191 15.12 -8.24 -5.29
N ALA A 192 15.23 -8.37 -3.96
CA ALA A 192 15.18 -9.66 -3.29
C ALA A 192 13.85 -10.42 -3.55
N LEU A 193 12.72 -9.71 -3.49
CA LEU A 193 11.40 -10.28 -3.78
C LEU A 193 11.27 -10.68 -5.26
N ALA A 194 11.76 -9.84 -6.16
CA ALA A 194 11.72 -10.08 -7.60
C ALA A 194 12.60 -11.28 -8.01
N LEU A 195 13.81 -11.40 -7.44
CA LEU A 195 14.70 -12.52 -7.65
C LEU A 195 14.07 -13.84 -7.19
N ALA A 196 13.45 -13.85 -6.00
CA ALA A 196 12.69 -15.01 -5.51
C ALA A 196 11.51 -15.39 -6.43
N ALA A 197 10.99 -14.44 -7.20
CA ALA A 197 9.92 -14.62 -8.17
C ALA A 197 10.41 -14.95 -9.59
N GLY A 198 11.72 -15.07 -9.80
CA GLY A 198 12.35 -15.38 -11.10
C GLY A 198 12.63 -14.19 -12.00
N LEU A 199 12.52 -12.95 -11.51
CA LEU A 199 12.88 -11.74 -12.25
C LEU A 199 14.31 -11.29 -11.88
N GLY A 200 15.18 -11.18 -12.89
CA GLY A 200 16.58 -10.77 -12.71
C GLY A 200 16.74 -9.35 -12.15
N ARG A 201 17.90 -9.07 -11.54
CA ARG A 201 18.22 -7.79 -10.89
C ARG A 201 18.01 -6.59 -11.80
N GLU A 202 18.59 -6.58 -13.01
CA GLU A 202 18.48 -5.41 -13.89
C GLU A 202 17.02 -5.13 -14.28
N ALA A 203 16.25 -6.19 -14.54
CA ALA A 203 14.84 -6.10 -14.86
C ALA A 203 14.03 -5.59 -13.66
N ALA A 204 14.30 -6.07 -12.45
CA ALA A 204 13.64 -5.59 -11.23
C ALA A 204 13.87 -4.09 -11.00
N HIS A 205 15.12 -3.62 -11.10
CA HIS A 205 15.41 -2.20 -10.98
C HIS A 205 14.81 -1.37 -12.11
N SER A 206 14.83 -1.87 -13.35
CA SER A 206 14.23 -1.19 -14.50
C SER A 206 12.72 -1.03 -14.30
N GLN A 207 12.03 -2.10 -13.90
CA GLN A 207 10.60 -2.09 -13.62
C GLN A 207 10.28 -1.13 -12.46
N LEU A 208 11.03 -1.19 -11.35
CA LEU A 208 10.86 -0.29 -10.21
C LEU A 208 11.02 1.19 -10.58
N GLY A 209 12.06 1.52 -11.34
CA GLY A 209 12.38 2.90 -11.70
C GLY A 209 11.37 3.52 -12.66
N ALA A 210 10.72 2.70 -13.51
CA ALA A 210 9.67 3.13 -14.42
C ALA A 210 8.29 3.17 -13.74
N ALA A 211 7.98 2.18 -12.88
CA ALA A 211 6.66 1.98 -12.30
C ALA A 211 6.33 2.95 -11.18
N VAL A 212 7.30 3.26 -10.30
CA VAL A 212 7.03 3.96 -9.05
C VAL A 212 7.33 5.45 -9.23
N GLY A 213 6.32 6.29 -9.09
CA GLY A 213 6.49 7.74 -9.16
C GLY A 213 6.90 8.38 -7.83
N ALA A 214 6.49 7.81 -6.70
CA ALA A 214 6.88 8.30 -5.38
C ALA A 214 6.86 7.19 -4.31
N VAL A 215 7.64 7.38 -3.25
CA VAL A 215 7.69 6.52 -2.06
C VAL A 215 7.42 7.38 -0.84
N LEU A 216 6.40 7.02 -0.05
CA LEU A 216 6.07 7.67 1.21
C LEU A 216 6.57 6.78 2.35
N HIS A 217 7.54 7.25 3.12
CA HIS A 217 8.13 6.48 4.19
C HIS A 217 7.60 6.92 5.56
N LEU A 218 7.00 5.97 6.28
CA LEU A 218 6.48 6.14 7.63
C LEU A 218 7.46 5.59 8.65
N ALA A 219 7.74 6.40 9.67
CA ALA A 219 8.45 5.97 10.87
C ALA A 219 7.54 6.05 12.10
N ARG A 220 7.96 5.34 13.15
CA ARG A 220 7.33 5.42 14.46
C ARG A 220 8.29 6.16 15.41
N ASP A 221 7.86 7.31 15.90
CA ASP A 221 8.56 8.11 16.91
C ASP A 221 7.83 7.94 18.24
N GLY A 222 8.28 6.99 19.06
CA GLY A 222 7.61 6.59 20.30
C GLY A 222 6.19 6.05 20.06
N ALA A 223 5.19 6.78 20.54
CA ALA A 223 3.77 6.44 20.36
C ALA A 223 3.21 6.93 19.01
N THR A 224 3.87 7.89 18.36
CA THR A 224 3.33 8.59 17.19
C THR A 224 3.86 7.98 15.90
N ARG A 225 2.94 7.73 14.96
CA ARG A 225 3.23 7.29 13.59
C ARG A 225 3.34 8.54 12.72
N ARG A 226 4.41 8.71 11.94
CA ARG A 226 4.64 9.92 11.14
C ARG A 226 5.16 9.63 9.75
N LEU A 227 4.70 10.40 8.77
CA LEU A 227 5.34 10.51 7.46
C LEU A 227 6.63 11.30 7.66
N VAL A 228 7.78 10.68 7.41
CA VAL A 228 9.09 11.30 7.66
C VAL A 228 9.84 11.64 6.37
N GLU A 229 9.52 10.95 5.27
CA GLU A 229 10.21 11.16 4.00
C GLU A 229 9.29 10.86 2.81
N VAL A 230 9.41 11.66 1.76
CA VAL A 230 8.99 11.31 0.41
C VAL A 230 10.22 11.22 -0.47
N ALA A 231 10.40 10.08 -1.12
CA ALA A 231 11.51 9.80 -2.02
C ALA A 231 11.02 9.41 -3.41
N VAL A 232 11.91 9.48 -4.39
CA VAL A 232 11.63 9.18 -5.79
C VAL A 232 12.72 8.28 -6.37
N PRO A 233 12.39 7.35 -7.28
CA PRO A 233 13.42 6.58 -7.96
C PRO A 233 14.24 7.44 -8.91
N VAL A 234 15.54 7.17 -8.88
CA VAL A 234 16.57 7.79 -9.74
C VAL A 234 17.43 6.67 -10.32
N ARG A 235 17.79 6.79 -11.60
CA ARG A 235 18.74 5.88 -12.23
C ARG A 235 20.16 6.30 -11.86
N GLY A 236 20.89 5.42 -11.20
CA GLY A 236 22.30 5.62 -10.87
C GLY A 236 23.22 5.32 -12.07
N PRO A 237 24.53 5.64 -11.94
CA PRO A 237 25.52 5.46 -13.01
C PRO A 237 25.66 4.02 -13.50
N GLY A 238 25.45 3.03 -12.62
CA GLY A 238 25.48 1.60 -12.97
C GLY A 238 24.18 1.08 -13.61
N GLY A 239 23.25 1.97 -13.98
CA GLY A 239 21.97 1.59 -14.57
C GLY A 239 20.97 1.00 -13.57
N LEU A 240 21.33 0.84 -12.30
CA LEU A 240 20.42 0.40 -11.24
C LEU A 240 19.64 1.59 -10.66
N THR A 241 18.43 1.30 -10.21
CA THR A 241 17.55 2.29 -9.58
C THR A 241 17.90 2.44 -8.10
N THR A 242 18.14 3.67 -7.66
CA THR A 242 18.25 4.07 -6.26
C THR A 242 17.05 4.94 -5.88
N MET A 243 16.87 5.22 -4.59
CA MET A 243 15.86 6.17 -4.11
C MET A 243 16.57 7.43 -3.62
N GLU A 244 16.09 8.60 -4.08
CA GLU A 244 16.60 9.89 -3.65
C GLU A 244 15.47 10.68 -2.98
N TRP A 245 15.75 11.21 -1.78
CA TRP A 245 14.73 11.92 -1.00
C TRP A 245 14.42 13.29 -1.62
N ALA A 246 13.12 13.58 -1.72
CA ALA A 246 12.58 14.83 -2.26
C ALA A 246 12.09 15.75 -1.15
N VAL A 247 11.48 15.19 -0.10
CA VAL A 247 10.99 15.93 1.07
C VAL A 247 11.23 15.13 2.32
N ARG A 248 11.69 15.77 3.39
CA ARG A 248 11.73 15.21 4.74
C ARG A 248 10.91 16.06 5.69
N PHE A 249 10.17 15.41 6.57
CA PHE A 249 9.34 16.07 7.58
C PHE A 249 9.97 15.84 8.94
N ASP A 250 10.50 16.91 9.52
CA ASP A 250 11.04 16.91 10.86
C ASP A 250 10.00 17.45 11.85
N ARG A 251 9.91 16.83 13.02
CA ARG A 251 8.95 17.20 14.07
C ARG A 251 9.22 18.59 14.68
N HIS A 252 10.46 19.07 14.63
CA HIS A 252 10.91 20.33 15.23
C HIS A 252 11.47 21.32 14.21
N ALA A 253 12.12 20.80 13.16
CA ALA A 253 12.75 21.61 12.12
C ALA A 253 11.85 21.86 10.90
N GLY A 254 10.59 21.39 10.93
CA GLY A 254 9.63 21.58 9.85
C GLY A 254 9.93 20.76 8.60
N THR A 255 9.52 21.26 7.44
CA THR A 255 9.67 20.56 6.16
C THR A 255 10.97 20.96 5.48
N ARG A 256 11.74 19.97 5.02
CA ARG A 256 12.98 20.17 4.25
C ARG A 256 12.82 19.61 2.84
N THR A 257 13.23 20.38 1.84
CA THR A 257 13.33 19.92 0.46
C THR A 257 14.69 19.29 0.18
N GLY A 258 14.68 18.22 -0.60
CA GLY A 258 15.85 17.45 -0.99
C GLY A 258 16.20 17.61 -2.46
N PRO A 259 17.32 17.00 -2.88
CA PRO A 259 17.83 17.12 -4.25
C PRO A 259 16.86 16.58 -5.31
N ALA A 260 15.92 15.72 -4.92
CA ALA A 260 14.95 15.13 -5.85
C ALA A 260 13.58 15.85 -5.90
N ILE A 261 13.47 17.06 -5.32
CA ILE A 261 12.21 17.81 -5.26
C ILE A 261 11.64 18.13 -6.65
N ASP A 262 12.47 18.59 -7.60
CA ASP A 262 12.00 18.95 -8.93
C ASP A 262 11.46 17.73 -9.69
N ARG A 263 12.08 16.55 -9.48
CA ARG A 263 11.59 15.28 -10.05
C ARG A 263 10.25 14.88 -9.46
N LEU A 264 10.05 15.08 -8.17
CA LEU A 264 8.75 14.85 -7.54
C LEU A 264 7.70 15.81 -8.11
N LEU A 265 8.00 17.11 -8.17
CA LEU A 265 7.06 18.12 -8.68
C LEU A 265 6.66 17.85 -10.13
N ALA A 266 7.62 17.51 -11.00
CA ALA A 266 7.33 17.15 -12.39
C ALA A 266 6.35 15.97 -12.51
N ARG A 267 6.47 14.97 -11.64
CA ARG A 267 5.54 13.82 -11.59
C ARG A 267 4.16 14.18 -11.05
N LEU A 268 4.09 15.19 -10.19
CA LEU A 268 2.81 15.70 -9.67
C LEU A 268 2.09 16.58 -10.69
N GLU A 269 2.81 17.19 -11.63
CA GLU A 269 2.28 18.05 -12.69
C GLU A 269 1.87 17.27 -13.94
N SER A 270 2.42 16.07 -14.16
CA SER A 270 2.07 15.20 -15.28
C SER A 270 0.72 14.49 -15.15
N GLY A 271 0.01 14.66 -14.03
CA GLY A 271 -1.34 14.12 -13.84
C GLY A 271 -2.40 14.89 -14.63
N PRO A 272 -3.63 14.35 -14.79
CA PRO A 272 -4.73 15.12 -15.36
C PRO A 272 -4.91 16.41 -14.55
N GLY A 273 -4.94 17.55 -15.25
CA GLY A 273 -5.15 18.86 -14.64
C GLY A 273 -6.41 18.89 -13.76
N PRO A 274 -6.56 19.91 -12.90
CA PRO A 274 -7.73 20.00 -12.01
C PRO A 274 -9.02 19.84 -12.82
N PRO A 275 -10.04 19.11 -12.32
CA PRO A 275 -11.34 19.08 -12.98
C PRO A 275 -11.81 20.52 -13.11
N GLY A 276 -11.96 20.99 -14.34
CA GLY A 276 -12.49 22.33 -14.59
C GLY A 276 -13.86 22.42 -13.95
N ASP A 277 -14.10 23.49 -13.20
CA ASP A 277 -15.44 23.87 -12.78
C ASP A 277 -16.28 24.07 -14.05
N SER A 278 -17.01 23.03 -14.44
CA SER A 278 -18.07 23.15 -15.44
C SER A 278 -19.09 24.13 -14.86
N PRO A 279 -19.37 25.26 -15.52
CA PRO A 279 -20.29 26.25 -14.99
C PRO A 279 -21.65 25.58 -14.75
N THR A 280 -22.13 25.73 -13.53
CA THR A 280 -23.45 25.35 -13.08
C THR A 280 -24.45 25.84 -14.13
N GLY A 281 -25.16 24.90 -14.77
CA GLY A 281 -26.27 25.21 -15.64
C GLY A 281 -27.40 25.83 -14.82
N ALA A 282 -27.34 27.14 -14.65
CA ALA A 282 -28.51 27.97 -14.42
C ALA A 282 -28.99 28.49 -15.78
N ASP A 283 -30.30 28.64 -15.91
CA ASP A 283 -31.08 29.03 -17.09
C ASP A 283 -31.15 28.04 -18.24
N ARG A 284 -32.11 27.09 -18.13
CA ARG A 284 -33.22 26.92 -19.12
C ARG A 284 -34.45 26.26 -18.46
N CYS A 285 -35.40 27.10 -18.04
CA CYS A 285 -36.88 26.97 -18.11
C CYS A 285 -37.51 27.78 -16.99
#